data_AF-A0A2E5CT29-F1
#
_entry.id   AF-A0A2E5CT29-F1
#
_cell.length_a   1.000
_cell.length_b   1.000
_cell.length_c   1.000
_cell.angle_alpha   90.00
_cell.angle_beta   90.00
_cell.angle_gamma   90.00
#
_symmetry.space_group_name_H-M   'P 1'
#
loop_
_entity.id
_entity.type
_entity.pdbx_description
1 polymer ?
#
loop_
_entity_poly.entity_id
_entity_poly.type
_entity_poly.pdbx_seq_one_letter_code
_entity_poly.pdbx_strand_id
1 'polypeptide(L)'
;MSFFSIELFDLEYFLLKHNIDKNDICLVGSASLSHIGIRKNNDIDIIIKKSTRDLIFNSNKTIHLSKKTQIVQSPWSSLFSDDDIIFNKNLHFFTDINFKVVRPELLYHKKSVMRRKKDVNDINELIEYSQFSPNWNKDLLNNFMNKQNLIKKIINKFYFKYKYLKSSFISIKKFKKNNIYTLPTNVILSKQYVENDFNRFDIIVRYLVIVSYMQSNNEYFDLYIRMQNIRGNSNYQNPLNNYINLINKINKHGFDLNYPIIVNENLELVDGAHRLAAALYFNCNIIKIKIVSDKNQYLFGKNWFQDNGFLKKEIRQLNFYKNKIFQENHMFFEIILWPPVADLFSQIESDISSQYKVISSMTYTDIKNFDLFVKSIYQIDDIKDWKVKLKLDAMKKYDPTVRKISIYIKKPDFRYKQSNGKLISTKIELLKREIRNKYSKIILNYFHDIIIHISDNFEHNFHISKLFKDV
;
A
#
# COMPACT_ATOMS: atom_id res chain seq x y z
N MET A 1 1.54 22.73 -6.06
CA MET A 1 2.87 23.36 -5.81
C MET A 1 3.86 22.69 -6.76
N SER A 2 4.53 23.46 -7.62
CA SER A 2 5.48 22.89 -8.58
C SER A 2 6.69 22.33 -7.80
N PHE A 3 7.11 21.12 -8.17
CA PHE A 3 8.09 20.30 -7.43
C PHE A 3 9.50 20.92 -7.30
N PHE A 4 9.74 22.12 -7.84
CA PHE A 4 11.06 22.72 -7.97
C PHE A 4 11.21 24.13 -7.35
N SER A 5 10.15 24.70 -6.76
CA SER A 5 10.08 26.17 -6.58
C SER A 5 11.18 26.76 -5.68
N ILE A 6 11.59 26.09 -4.60
CA ILE A 6 12.59 26.63 -3.66
C ILE A 6 14.01 26.44 -4.21
N GLU A 7 14.30 25.28 -4.79
CA GLU A 7 15.67 24.93 -5.20
C GLU A 7 16.06 25.62 -6.52
N LEU A 8 15.09 25.91 -7.38
CA LEU A 8 15.32 26.71 -8.59
C LEU A 8 15.50 28.20 -8.30
N PHE A 9 15.06 28.70 -7.14
CA PHE A 9 15.29 30.10 -6.76
C PHE A 9 16.78 30.40 -6.59
N ASP A 10 17.52 29.52 -5.91
CA ASP A 10 18.99 29.64 -5.76
C ASP A 10 19.68 29.62 -7.13
N LEU A 11 19.19 28.81 -8.07
CA LEU A 11 19.69 28.77 -9.43
C LEU A 11 19.39 30.06 -10.17
N GLU A 12 18.16 30.59 -10.10
CA GLU A 12 17.81 31.87 -10.75
C GLU A 12 18.68 33.02 -10.25
N TYR A 13 18.87 33.12 -8.93
CA TYR A 13 19.75 34.12 -8.35
C TYR A 13 21.19 33.98 -8.87
N PHE A 14 21.70 32.76 -8.97
CA PHE A 14 23.02 32.50 -9.53
C PHE A 14 23.11 32.95 -11.00
N LEU A 15 22.13 32.60 -11.83
CA LEU A 15 22.11 32.96 -13.25
C LEU A 15 22.10 34.48 -13.42
N LEU A 16 21.29 35.20 -12.64
CA LEU A 16 21.24 36.66 -12.64
C LEU A 16 22.58 37.28 -12.23
N LYS A 17 23.18 36.79 -11.14
CA LYS A 17 24.47 37.30 -10.63
C LYS A 17 25.61 37.18 -11.66
N HIS A 18 25.58 36.13 -12.47
CA HIS A 18 26.62 35.84 -13.45
C HIS A 18 26.24 36.25 -14.88
N ASN A 19 25.11 36.95 -15.07
CA ASN A 19 24.58 37.37 -16.36
C ASN A 19 24.46 36.20 -17.36
N ILE A 20 23.99 35.04 -16.89
CA ILE A 20 23.76 33.85 -17.70
C ILE A 20 22.27 33.80 -18.07
N ASP A 21 21.97 33.75 -19.37
CA ASP A 21 20.60 33.59 -19.84
C ASP A 21 20.06 32.19 -19.44
N LYS A 22 18.83 32.12 -18.93
CA LYS A 22 18.13 30.86 -18.65
C LYS A 22 18.00 29.98 -19.91
N ASN A 23 17.95 30.59 -21.09
CA ASN A 23 17.94 29.91 -22.38
C ASN A 23 19.28 29.27 -22.74
N ASP A 24 20.37 29.61 -22.05
CA ASP A 24 21.70 29.05 -22.27
C ASP A 24 21.99 27.85 -21.35
N ILE A 25 21.01 27.36 -20.59
CA ILE A 25 21.19 26.21 -19.69
C ILE A 25 20.18 25.09 -19.93
N CYS A 26 20.47 23.91 -19.40
CA CYS A 26 19.52 22.82 -19.28
C CYS A 26 19.77 22.02 -17.99
N LEU A 27 18.70 21.70 -17.25
CA LEU A 27 18.74 20.85 -16.07
C LEU A 27 18.94 19.39 -16.50
N VAL A 28 19.92 18.73 -15.89
CA VAL A 28 20.28 17.33 -16.20
C VAL A 28 20.25 16.47 -14.94
N GLY A 29 20.64 15.20 -15.06
CA GLY A 29 20.76 14.31 -13.91
C GLY A 29 19.41 13.98 -13.26
N SER A 30 19.38 14.04 -11.93
CA SER A 30 18.22 13.74 -11.07
C SER A 30 17.02 14.67 -11.29
N ALA A 31 17.23 15.88 -11.82
CA ALA A 31 16.15 16.79 -12.19
C ALA A 31 15.20 16.17 -13.23
N SER A 32 15.73 15.40 -14.19
CA SER A 32 14.93 14.70 -15.20
C SER A 32 14.04 13.60 -14.57
N LEU A 33 14.55 12.86 -13.58
CA LEU A 33 13.75 11.86 -12.83
C LEU A 33 12.66 12.51 -11.99
N SER A 34 12.96 13.64 -11.36
CA SER A 34 12.01 14.39 -10.54
C SER A 34 10.89 14.98 -11.40
N HIS A 35 11.24 15.53 -12.57
CA HIS A 35 10.28 16.09 -13.50
C HIS A 35 9.24 15.06 -13.97
N ILE A 36 9.64 13.80 -14.18
CA ILE A 36 8.71 12.71 -14.53
C ILE A 36 8.15 11.95 -13.31
N GLY A 37 8.43 12.40 -12.10
CA GLY A 37 7.87 11.86 -10.85
C GLY A 37 8.49 10.53 -10.37
N ILE A 38 9.63 10.09 -10.90
CA ILE A 38 10.28 8.83 -10.49
C ILE A 38 10.86 8.90 -9.07
N ARG A 39 11.44 10.04 -8.69
CA ARG A 39 11.93 10.32 -7.32
C ARG A 39 12.18 11.81 -7.12
N LYS A 40 12.22 12.24 -5.86
CA LYS A 40 12.63 13.60 -5.51
C LYS A 40 14.05 13.90 -5.97
N ASN A 41 14.26 15.16 -6.33
CA ASN A 41 15.57 15.68 -6.60
C ASN A 41 16.31 15.99 -5.29
N ASN A 42 17.63 15.79 -5.26
CA ASN A 42 18.46 16.11 -4.10
C ASN A 42 19.49 17.21 -4.43
N ASP A 43 19.80 17.38 -5.72
CA ASP A 43 20.84 18.19 -6.28
C ASP A 43 20.43 18.72 -7.66
N ILE A 44 20.82 19.94 -7.98
CA ILE A 44 20.59 20.55 -9.28
C ILE A 44 21.88 20.45 -10.09
N ASP A 45 21.84 19.56 -11.08
CA ASP A 45 22.85 19.45 -12.10
C ASP A 45 22.43 20.26 -13.32
N ILE A 46 23.29 21.15 -13.82
CA ILE A 46 23.04 21.89 -15.06
C ILE A 46 24.18 21.71 -16.05
N ILE A 47 23.83 21.73 -17.34
CA ILE A 47 24.74 22.08 -18.42
C ILE A 47 24.49 23.53 -18.84
N ILE A 48 25.52 24.17 -19.38
CA ILE A 48 25.51 25.55 -19.85
C ILE A 48 26.16 25.62 -21.23
N LYS A 49 25.69 26.56 -22.05
CA LYS A 49 26.21 26.83 -23.39
C LYS A 49 27.73 26.95 -23.37
N LYS A 50 28.39 26.32 -24.33
CA LYS A 50 29.85 26.23 -24.39
C LYS A 50 30.52 27.60 -24.34
N SER A 51 30.09 28.56 -25.16
CA SER A 51 30.66 29.91 -25.18
C SER A 51 30.59 30.60 -23.81
N THR A 52 29.48 30.43 -23.11
CA THR A 52 29.25 30.99 -21.77
C THR A 52 30.11 30.27 -20.74
N ARG A 53 30.25 28.94 -20.86
CA ARG A 53 31.15 28.14 -20.02
C ARG A 53 32.60 28.59 -20.13
N ASP A 54 33.08 28.72 -21.36
CA ASP A 54 34.46 29.07 -21.68
C ASP A 54 34.76 30.49 -21.19
N LEU A 55 33.83 31.44 -21.40
CA LEU A 55 33.98 32.82 -20.96
C LEU A 55 34.04 32.98 -19.43
N ILE A 56 33.15 32.30 -18.70
CA ILE A 56 33.00 32.54 -17.25
C ILE A 56 33.94 31.66 -16.42
N PHE A 57 34.17 30.41 -16.84
CA PHE A 57 34.84 29.41 -16.01
C PHE A 57 36.10 28.83 -16.61
N ASN A 58 36.29 28.93 -17.94
CA ASN A 58 37.44 28.41 -18.67
C ASN A 58 37.81 26.96 -18.27
N SER A 59 36.79 26.11 -18.08
CA SER A 59 36.97 24.75 -17.55
C SER A 59 35.84 23.82 -17.97
N ASN A 60 36.22 22.62 -18.43
CA ASN A 60 35.29 21.52 -18.73
C ASN A 60 34.97 20.63 -17.53
N LYS A 61 35.61 20.84 -16.38
CA LYS A 61 35.37 20.06 -15.15
C LYS A 61 34.07 20.50 -14.47
N THR A 62 33.56 19.68 -13.55
CA THR A 62 32.41 20.06 -12.71
C THR A 62 32.73 21.30 -11.86
N ILE A 63 31.77 22.22 -11.77
CA ILE A 63 31.88 23.48 -11.03
C ILE A 63 30.77 23.50 -9.99
N HIS A 64 31.14 23.58 -8.72
CA HIS A 64 30.18 23.64 -7.61
C HIS A 64 29.76 25.09 -7.38
N LEU A 65 28.46 25.36 -7.55
CA LEU A 65 27.88 26.69 -7.34
C LEU A 65 27.38 26.84 -5.90
N SER A 66 26.87 25.75 -5.33
CA SER A 66 26.45 25.63 -3.93
C SER A 66 26.58 24.19 -3.44
N LYS A 67 26.17 23.91 -2.21
CA LYS A 67 26.07 22.53 -1.69
C LYS A 67 25.11 21.65 -2.50
N LYS A 68 24.14 22.25 -3.18
CA LYS A 68 23.08 21.55 -3.93
C LYS A 68 23.12 21.80 -5.43
N THR A 69 23.87 22.77 -5.93
CA THR A 69 23.84 23.17 -7.34
C THR A 69 25.23 23.07 -7.96
N GLN A 70 25.33 22.43 -9.12
CA GLN A 70 26.59 22.29 -9.85
C GLN A 70 26.40 22.36 -11.37
N ILE A 71 27.38 22.96 -12.04
CA ILE A 71 27.56 22.83 -13.49
C ILE A 71 28.36 21.56 -13.71
N VAL A 72 27.76 20.55 -14.34
CA VAL A 72 28.40 19.25 -14.52
C VAL A 72 29.52 19.30 -15.56
N GLN A 73 30.39 18.29 -15.55
CA GLN A 73 31.43 18.12 -16.56
C GLN A 73 30.87 18.18 -17.99
N SER A 74 31.56 18.89 -18.88
CA SER A 74 31.26 18.97 -20.32
C SER A 74 32.22 18.08 -21.13
N PRO A 75 31.73 17.34 -22.15
CA PRO A 75 30.32 17.16 -22.49
C PRO A 75 29.60 16.26 -21.46
N TRP A 76 28.33 16.57 -21.16
CA TRP A 76 27.53 15.76 -20.25
C TRP A 76 27.09 14.45 -20.90
N SER A 77 26.69 14.49 -22.17
CA SER A 77 26.29 13.31 -22.95
C SER A 77 27.42 12.83 -23.85
N SER A 78 27.47 11.54 -24.13
CA SER A 78 28.34 10.99 -25.19
C SER A 78 27.62 10.90 -26.54
N LEU A 79 26.36 11.34 -26.63
CA LEU A 79 25.54 11.27 -27.85
C LEU A 79 25.38 12.63 -28.54
N PHE A 80 25.33 13.70 -27.76
CA PHE A 80 25.02 15.06 -28.19
C PHE A 80 25.92 16.03 -27.44
N SER A 81 26.29 17.14 -28.09
CA SER A 81 26.97 18.23 -27.38
C SER A 81 26.04 18.87 -26.35
N ASP A 82 26.60 19.60 -25.39
CA ASP A 82 25.78 20.33 -24.42
C ASP A 82 24.90 21.38 -25.12
N ASP A 83 25.43 22.07 -26.13
CA ASP A 83 24.70 23.04 -26.95
C ASP A 83 23.54 22.38 -27.72
N ASP A 84 23.74 21.18 -28.28
CA ASP A 84 22.66 20.43 -28.93
C ASP A 84 21.52 20.15 -27.94
N ILE A 85 21.84 19.70 -26.72
CA ILE A 85 20.82 19.41 -25.70
C ILE A 85 20.08 20.69 -25.29
N ILE A 86 20.80 21.82 -25.21
CA ILE A 86 20.27 23.13 -24.80
C ILE A 86 19.34 23.71 -25.88
N PHE A 87 19.70 23.62 -27.17
CA PHE A 87 19.00 24.32 -28.24
C PHE A 87 18.06 23.44 -29.08
N ASN A 88 18.28 22.12 -29.12
CA ASN A 88 17.37 21.20 -29.81
C ASN A 88 16.15 20.89 -28.94
N LYS A 89 15.00 21.47 -29.30
CA LYS A 89 13.71 21.28 -28.61
C LYS A 89 13.27 19.81 -28.51
N ASN A 90 13.82 18.92 -29.34
CA ASN A 90 13.53 17.48 -29.27
C ASN A 90 14.28 16.75 -28.15
N LEU A 91 15.26 17.39 -27.48
CA LEU A 91 16.14 16.78 -26.48
C LEU A 91 15.84 17.20 -25.03
N HIS A 92 14.89 18.10 -24.81
CA HIS A 92 14.47 18.56 -23.49
C HIS A 92 12.95 18.81 -23.42
N PHE A 93 12.44 18.92 -22.19
CA PHE A 93 11.10 19.41 -21.88
C PHE A 93 11.20 20.77 -21.17
N PHE A 94 10.13 21.55 -21.20
CA PHE A 94 10.01 22.74 -20.36
C PHE A 94 9.26 22.40 -19.08
N THR A 95 9.76 22.90 -17.94
CA THR A 95 9.01 22.94 -16.68
C THR A 95 7.96 24.04 -16.70
N ASP A 96 7.01 24.00 -15.76
CA ASP A 96 6.02 25.07 -15.55
C ASP A 96 6.63 26.47 -15.31
N ILE A 97 7.87 26.55 -14.81
CA ILE A 97 8.61 27.81 -14.59
C ILE A 97 9.69 28.05 -15.66
N ASN A 98 9.48 27.50 -16.85
CA ASN A 98 10.27 27.73 -18.07
C ASN A 98 11.76 27.36 -18.00
N PHE A 99 12.15 26.40 -17.16
CA PHE A 99 13.45 25.75 -17.27
C PHE A 99 13.41 24.58 -18.25
N LYS A 100 14.50 24.38 -18.98
CA LYS A 100 14.70 23.19 -19.82
C LYS A 100 15.19 22.02 -18.95
N VAL A 101 14.56 20.86 -19.07
CA VAL A 101 14.97 19.61 -18.40
C VAL A 101 15.26 18.56 -19.45
N VAL A 102 16.43 17.94 -19.38
CA VAL A 102 16.84 16.92 -20.35
C VAL A 102 15.86 15.75 -20.38
N ARG A 103 15.62 15.23 -21.57
CA ARG A 103 14.76 14.06 -21.80
C ARG A 103 15.25 12.82 -21.04
N PRO A 104 14.33 12.05 -20.42
CA PRO A 104 14.69 10.86 -19.63
C PRO A 104 15.39 9.76 -20.45
N GLU A 105 15.23 9.75 -21.76
CA GLU A 105 15.92 8.88 -22.71
C GLU A 105 17.44 9.10 -22.67
N LEU A 106 17.88 10.36 -22.71
CA LEU A 106 19.30 10.71 -22.64
C LEU A 106 19.88 10.41 -21.26
N LEU A 107 19.10 10.63 -20.19
CA LEU A 107 19.48 10.24 -18.84
C LEU A 107 19.63 8.73 -18.71
N TYR A 108 18.67 7.96 -19.23
CA TYR A 108 18.72 6.50 -19.27
C TYR A 108 19.98 6.01 -19.95
N HIS A 109 20.31 6.57 -21.12
CA HIS A 109 21.55 6.26 -21.82
C HIS A 109 22.78 6.55 -20.95
N LYS A 110 22.90 7.78 -20.42
CA LYS A 110 24.02 8.20 -19.56
C LYS A 110 24.20 7.24 -18.37
N LYS A 111 23.14 6.94 -17.63
CA LYS A 111 23.18 6.02 -16.48
C LYS A 111 23.51 4.58 -16.90
N SER A 112 22.99 4.12 -18.03
CA SER A 112 23.24 2.78 -18.56
C SER A 112 24.68 2.56 -19.02
N VAL A 113 25.35 3.62 -19.48
CA VAL A 113 26.78 3.63 -19.80
C VAL A 113 27.61 3.66 -18.51
N MET A 114 27.28 4.53 -17.56
CA MET A 114 28.07 4.69 -16.32
C MET A 114 27.93 3.53 -15.33
N ARG A 115 26.77 2.87 -15.28
CA ARG A 115 26.46 1.70 -14.44
C ARG A 115 26.88 1.81 -12.96
N ARG A 116 26.77 3.01 -12.37
CA ARG A 116 27.08 3.16 -10.94
C ARG A 116 26.08 2.35 -10.13
N LYS A 117 26.51 1.81 -8.98
CA LYS A 117 25.63 1.06 -8.07
C LYS A 117 24.35 1.84 -7.71
N LYS A 118 24.46 3.16 -7.56
CA LYS A 118 23.32 4.07 -7.29
C LYS A 118 22.35 4.23 -8.46
N ASP A 119 22.78 3.99 -9.70
CA ASP A 119 21.96 4.18 -10.90
C ASP A 119 21.07 2.98 -11.22
N VAL A 120 21.34 1.80 -10.62
CA VAL A 120 20.60 0.56 -10.93
C VAL A 120 19.09 0.72 -10.74
N ASN A 121 18.67 1.36 -9.65
CA ASN A 121 17.24 1.58 -9.39
C ASN A 121 16.63 2.57 -10.39
N ASP A 122 17.31 3.68 -10.65
CA ASP A 122 16.86 4.70 -11.62
C ASP A 122 16.73 4.10 -13.03
N ILE A 123 17.68 3.25 -13.44
CA ILE A 123 17.65 2.55 -14.75
C ILE A 123 16.42 1.63 -14.85
N ASN A 124 16.13 0.85 -13.80
CA ASN A 124 14.98 -0.06 -13.82
C ASN A 124 13.66 0.71 -13.92
N GLU A 125 13.53 1.81 -13.18
CA GLU A 125 12.36 2.68 -13.23
C GLU A 125 12.21 3.37 -14.57
N LEU A 126 13.31 3.82 -15.19
CA LEU A 126 13.30 4.39 -16.54
C LEU A 126 12.94 3.35 -17.60
N ILE A 127 13.39 2.10 -17.46
CA ILE A 127 12.98 0.99 -18.34
C ILE A 127 11.48 0.77 -18.22
N GLU A 128 10.96 0.71 -16.99
CA GLU A 128 9.52 0.59 -16.78
C GLU A 128 8.78 1.78 -17.41
N TYR A 129 9.17 3.01 -17.07
CA TYR A 129 8.59 4.23 -17.65
C TYR A 129 8.62 4.25 -19.18
N SER A 130 9.72 3.82 -19.81
CA SER A 130 9.89 3.80 -21.28
C SER A 130 8.92 2.87 -22.02
N GLN A 131 8.41 1.85 -21.34
CA GLN A 131 7.46 0.91 -21.94
C GLN A 131 6.08 1.55 -22.11
N PHE A 132 5.80 2.63 -21.38
CA PHE A 132 4.43 3.09 -21.14
C PHE A 132 4.23 4.58 -21.34
N SER A 133 5.27 5.39 -21.22
CA SER A 133 5.16 6.82 -21.46
C SER A 133 5.00 7.09 -22.97
N PRO A 134 3.92 7.76 -23.40
CA PRO A 134 3.77 8.18 -24.80
C PRO A 134 4.84 9.21 -25.19
N ASN A 135 5.41 9.91 -24.20
CA ASN A 135 6.46 10.90 -24.39
C ASN A 135 7.85 10.27 -24.49
N TRP A 136 7.97 8.93 -24.45
CA TRP A 136 9.24 8.25 -24.66
C TRP A 136 9.54 8.10 -26.15
N ASN A 137 10.52 8.86 -26.65
CA ASN A 137 11.00 8.79 -28.02
C ASN A 137 12.08 7.71 -28.15
N LYS A 138 11.68 6.54 -28.66
CA LYS A 138 12.59 5.40 -28.88
C LYS A 138 13.67 5.71 -29.91
N ASP A 139 13.39 6.57 -30.89
CA ASP A 139 14.30 6.85 -32.00
C ASP A 139 15.55 7.61 -31.56
N LEU A 140 15.46 8.38 -30.47
CA LEU A 140 16.63 9.01 -29.83
C LEU A 140 17.68 7.99 -29.38
N LEU A 141 17.28 6.75 -29.10
CA LEU A 141 18.15 5.67 -28.63
C LEU A 141 18.40 4.59 -29.68
N ASN A 142 17.51 4.43 -30.66
CA ASN A 142 17.57 3.36 -31.66
C ASN A 142 18.86 3.39 -32.48
N ASN A 143 19.34 4.59 -32.86
CA ASN A 143 20.59 4.74 -33.61
C ASN A 143 21.84 4.33 -32.81
N PHE A 144 21.74 4.28 -31.47
CA PHE A 144 22.89 4.06 -30.59
C PHE A 144 22.86 2.70 -29.88
N MET A 145 21.67 2.10 -29.70
CA MET A 145 21.49 0.82 -29.02
C MET A 145 21.77 -0.41 -29.90
N ASN A 146 21.96 -0.22 -31.21
CA ASN A 146 22.15 -1.32 -32.18
C ASN A 146 23.48 -2.08 -32.11
N LYS A 147 24.41 -1.75 -31.19
CA LYS A 147 25.71 -2.45 -31.07
C LYS A 147 25.89 -3.36 -29.85
N GLN A 148 24.99 -3.41 -28.85
CA GLN A 148 25.30 -4.15 -27.59
C GLN A 148 24.18 -4.98 -26.90
N ASN A 149 22.91 -5.00 -27.31
CA ASN A 149 21.83 -5.38 -26.37
C ASN A 149 20.75 -6.41 -26.79
N LEU A 150 20.97 -7.28 -27.78
CA LEU A 150 20.00 -8.38 -28.03
C LEU A 150 20.01 -9.42 -26.89
N ILE A 151 21.19 -9.78 -26.38
CA ILE A 151 21.39 -10.84 -25.36
C ILE A 151 20.91 -10.38 -23.96
N LYS A 152 20.97 -9.07 -23.67
CA LYS A 152 20.64 -8.50 -22.35
C LYS A 152 19.15 -8.38 -22.05
N LYS A 153 18.31 -8.18 -23.07
CA LYS A 153 16.83 -8.15 -22.92
C LYS A 153 16.30 -9.49 -22.39
N ILE A 154 16.92 -10.60 -22.78
CA ILE A 154 16.54 -11.95 -22.36
C ILE A 154 16.98 -12.22 -20.91
N ILE A 155 18.23 -11.88 -20.57
CA ILE A 155 18.80 -12.15 -19.23
C ILE A 155 18.09 -11.34 -18.13
N ASN A 156 17.76 -10.06 -18.36
CA ASN A 156 17.04 -9.27 -17.37
C ASN A 156 15.62 -9.79 -17.12
N LYS A 157 14.91 -10.25 -18.17
CA LYS A 157 13.56 -10.81 -18.03
C LYS A 157 13.54 -12.05 -17.11
N PHE A 158 14.58 -12.88 -17.17
CA PHE A 158 14.75 -14.03 -16.29
C PHE A 158 15.20 -13.66 -14.88
N TYR A 159 16.15 -12.72 -14.74
CA TYR A 159 16.65 -12.29 -13.42
C TYR A 159 15.56 -11.63 -12.56
N PHE A 160 14.69 -10.80 -13.15
CA PHE A 160 13.57 -10.19 -12.42
C PHE A 160 12.50 -11.21 -12.01
N LYS A 161 12.22 -12.22 -12.86
CA LYS A 161 11.30 -13.31 -12.52
C LYS A 161 11.84 -14.15 -11.35
N TYR A 162 13.14 -14.42 -11.31
CA TYR A 162 13.78 -15.23 -10.28
C TYR A 162 13.95 -14.50 -8.94
N LYS A 163 14.31 -13.20 -8.94
CA LYS A 163 14.46 -12.40 -7.72
C LYS A 163 13.13 -12.15 -7.01
N TYR A 164 12.04 -11.98 -7.75
CA TYR A 164 10.70 -11.80 -7.19
C TYR A 164 10.22 -13.07 -6.47
N LEU A 165 10.44 -14.25 -7.10
CA LEU A 165 10.09 -15.56 -6.52
C LEU A 165 10.86 -15.91 -5.24
N LYS A 166 12.09 -15.39 -5.07
CA LYS A 166 12.93 -15.67 -3.90
C LYS A 166 12.71 -14.70 -2.72
N SER A 167 12.09 -13.54 -2.96
CA SER A 167 11.83 -12.51 -1.93
C SER A 167 10.49 -12.68 -1.17
N SER A 168 9.58 -13.48 -1.72
CA SER A 168 8.33 -13.83 -1.07
C SER A 168 8.59 -14.99 -0.12
N PHE A 169 8.77 -14.73 1.18
CA PHE A 169 8.43 -15.61 2.33
C PHE A 169 9.16 -15.12 3.60
N ILE A 170 8.89 -13.89 4.03
CA ILE A 170 9.05 -13.53 5.46
C ILE A 170 7.64 -13.56 6.04
N SER A 171 7.21 -14.77 6.40
CA SER A 171 5.99 -14.97 7.17
C SER A 171 6.14 -14.31 8.55
N ILE A 172 5.01 -14.04 9.21
CA ILE A 172 4.93 -13.55 10.59
C ILE A 172 5.62 -14.49 11.62
N LYS A 173 6.22 -15.62 11.20
CA LYS A 173 6.96 -16.61 12.03
C LYS A 173 8.24 -16.11 12.73
N LYS A 174 8.47 -14.79 12.85
CA LYS A 174 9.67 -14.23 13.53
C LYS A 174 9.38 -13.62 14.89
N PHE A 175 8.25 -13.96 15.52
CA PHE A 175 8.05 -13.55 16.89
C PHE A 175 8.94 -14.36 17.83
N LYS A 176 9.71 -13.66 18.67
CA LYS A 176 10.51 -14.25 19.72
C LYS A 176 9.62 -14.51 20.93
N LYS A 177 9.79 -15.67 21.55
CA LYS A 177 9.10 -16.04 22.79
C LYS A 177 9.33 -15.00 23.89
N ASN A 178 8.34 -14.82 24.76
CA ASN A 178 8.34 -13.93 25.92
C ASN A 178 8.51 -12.43 25.62
N ASN A 179 8.56 -12.03 24.34
CA ASN A 179 8.58 -10.64 23.96
C ASN A 179 7.16 -10.06 23.88
N ILE A 180 7.09 -8.74 24.08
CA ILE A 180 5.88 -7.95 23.92
C ILE A 180 5.92 -7.26 22.56
N TYR A 181 4.80 -7.34 21.84
CA TYR A 181 4.64 -6.72 20.52
C TYR A 181 3.38 -5.87 20.51
N THR A 182 3.40 -4.75 19.79
CA THR A 182 2.19 -3.96 19.50
C THR A 182 1.67 -4.35 18.12
N LEU A 183 0.41 -4.77 18.04
CA LEU A 183 -0.24 -5.17 16.80
C LEU A 183 -1.63 -4.52 16.66
N PRO A 184 -2.12 -4.35 15.43
CA PRO A 184 -3.51 -3.97 15.22
C PRO A 184 -4.48 -5.00 15.80
N THR A 185 -5.55 -4.54 16.44
CA THR A 185 -6.53 -5.41 17.14
C THR A 185 -7.20 -6.39 16.19
N ASN A 186 -7.55 -5.94 14.98
CA ASN A 186 -8.14 -6.78 13.93
C ASN A 186 -7.19 -7.86 13.40
N VAL A 187 -5.86 -7.67 13.48
CA VAL A 187 -4.88 -8.73 13.15
C VAL A 187 -5.02 -9.88 14.14
N ILE A 188 -5.13 -9.61 15.45
CA ILE A 188 -5.35 -10.65 16.45
C ILE A 188 -6.71 -11.33 16.24
N LEU A 189 -7.77 -10.56 16.01
CA LEU A 189 -9.10 -11.12 15.74
C LEU A 189 -9.09 -12.04 14.50
N SER A 190 -8.35 -11.69 13.44
CA SER A 190 -8.23 -12.49 12.21
C SER A 190 -7.54 -13.84 12.39
N LYS A 191 -6.86 -14.06 13.53
CA LYS A 191 -6.12 -15.28 13.86
C LYS A 191 -6.93 -16.29 14.68
N GLN A 192 -8.16 -15.95 15.06
CA GLN A 192 -9.00 -16.78 15.91
C GLN A 192 -9.82 -17.83 15.14
N TYR A 193 -9.14 -18.66 14.32
CA TYR A 193 -9.78 -19.65 13.46
C TYR A 193 -9.19 -21.05 13.62
N VAL A 194 -10.06 -22.04 13.74
CA VAL A 194 -9.72 -23.46 13.74
C VAL A 194 -10.43 -24.13 12.57
N GLU A 195 -9.71 -24.93 11.79
CA GLU A 195 -10.28 -25.71 10.67
C GLU A 195 -11.19 -24.92 9.70
N ASN A 196 -10.91 -23.62 9.53
CA ASN A 196 -11.63 -22.64 8.70
C ASN A 196 -12.89 -22.00 9.31
N ASP A 197 -13.20 -22.25 10.58
CA ASP A 197 -14.28 -21.60 11.29
C ASP A 197 -13.78 -20.71 12.42
N PHE A 198 -14.52 -19.63 12.66
CA PHE A 198 -14.21 -18.70 13.74
C PHE A 198 -14.42 -19.42 15.08
N ASN A 199 -13.35 -19.51 15.86
CA ASN A 199 -13.26 -20.40 17.01
C ASN A 199 -13.37 -19.68 18.36
N ARG A 200 -13.66 -18.37 18.38
CA ARG A 200 -13.66 -17.57 19.61
C ARG A 200 -14.98 -16.82 19.79
N PHE A 201 -16.10 -17.55 19.74
CA PHE A 201 -17.42 -17.01 20.05
C PHE A 201 -17.52 -16.50 21.50
N ASP A 202 -16.63 -16.98 22.38
CA ASP A 202 -16.46 -16.46 23.73
C ASP A 202 -16.00 -14.99 23.78
N ILE A 203 -15.33 -14.47 22.74
CA ILE A 203 -15.05 -13.03 22.60
C ILE A 203 -16.36 -12.27 22.34
N ILE A 204 -17.25 -12.84 21.54
CA ILE A 204 -18.52 -12.22 21.15
C ILE A 204 -19.46 -12.14 22.35
N VAL A 205 -19.57 -13.21 23.15
CA VAL A 205 -20.33 -13.20 24.40
C VAL A 205 -19.81 -12.11 25.35
N ARG A 206 -18.50 -11.96 25.47
CA ARG A 206 -17.88 -10.92 26.31
C ARG A 206 -18.15 -9.51 25.77
N TYR A 207 -18.06 -9.30 24.47
CA TYR A 207 -18.45 -8.03 23.83
C TYR A 207 -19.90 -7.67 24.16
N LEU A 208 -20.81 -8.65 24.12
CA LEU A 208 -22.22 -8.47 24.43
C LEU A 208 -22.48 -8.07 25.89
N VAL A 209 -21.69 -8.56 26.84
CA VAL A 209 -21.76 -8.07 28.24
C VAL A 209 -21.45 -6.58 28.31
N ILE A 210 -20.46 -6.10 27.53
CA ILE A 210 -20.14 -4.67 27.47
C ILE A 210 -21.33 -3.90 26.89
N VAL A 211 -21.92 -4.37 25.80
CA VAL A 211 -23.11 -3.75 25.18
C VAL A 211 -24.25 -3.63 26.21
N SER A 212 -24.62 -4.72 26.88
CA SER A 212 -25.67 -4.70 27.91
C SER A 212 -25.37 -3.71 29.01
N TYR A 213 -24.16 -3.78 29.57
CA TYR A 213 -23.76 -2.94 30.67
C TYR A 213 -23.76 -1.45 30.31
N MET A 214 -23.24 -1.09 29.14
CA MET A 214 -23.20 0.29 28.66
C MET A 214 -24.59 0.84 28.30
N GLN A 215 -25.57 -0.03 28.07
CA GLN A 215 -26.98 0.30 27.84
C GLN A 215 -27.82 0.22 29.12
N SER A 216 -27.19 0.08 30.29
CA SER A 216 -27.87 -0.05 31.59
C SER A 216 -28.87 -1.21 31.63
N ASN A 217 -28.59 -2.32 30.94
CA ASN A 217 -29.36 -3.56 31.00
C ASN A 217 -28.45 -4.77 31.29
N ASN A 218 -29.06 -5.94 31.46
CA ASN A 218 -28.38 -7.19 31.81
C ASN A 218 -28.68 -8.33 30.83
N GLU A 219 -29.17 -8.03 29.62
CA GLU A 219 -29.67 -9.01 28.63
C GLU A 219 -28.70 -10.18 28.41
N TYR A 220 -27.40 -9.92 28.35
CA TYR A 220 -26.38 -10.94 28.06
C TYR A 220 -25.61 -11.48 29.28
N PHE A 221 -25.99 -11.09 30.50
CA PHE A 221 -25.25 -11.49 31.70
C PHE A 221 -25.39 -12.99 31.97
N ASP A 222 -26.60 -13.53 31.85
CA ASP A 222 -26.86 -14.96 32.06
C ASP A 222 -26.18 -15.84 31.01
N LEU A 223 -26.11 -15.37 29.76
CA LEU A 223 -25.36 -16.04 28.69
C LEU A 223 -23.87 -16.13 29.02
N TYR A 224 -23.30 -15.02 29.52
CA TYR A 224 -21.91 -14.96 29.95
C TYR A 224 -21.62 -15.83 31.17
N ILE A 225 -22.47 -15.78 32.20
CA ILE A 225 -22.31 -16.57 33.43
C ILE A 225 -22.35 -18.07 33.08
N ARG A 226 -23.34 -18.51 32.29
CA ARG A 226 -23.41 -19.92 31.84
C ARG A 226 -22.17 -20.34 31.07
N MET A 227 -21.72 -19.52 30.10
CA MET A 227 -20.49 -19.79 29.35
C MET A 227 -19.26 -19.91 30.28
N GLN A 228 -19.13 -19.02 31.26
CA GLN A 228 -17.99 -19.04 32.18
C GLN A 228 -18.02 -20.26 33.12
N ASN A 229 -19.20 -20.65 33.60
CA ASN A 229 -19.38 -21.82 34.47
C ASN A 229 -19.02 -23.12 33.73
N ILE A 230 -19.53 -23.31 32.51
CA ILE A 230 -19.27 -24.50 31.69
C ILE A 230 -17.78 -24.61 31.33
N ARG A 231 -17.10 -23.47 31.10
CA ARG A 231 -15.65 -23.46 30.80
C ARG A 231 -14.77 -23.89 31.97
N GLY A 232 -15.29 -23.94 33.20
CA GLY A 232 -14.58 -24.45 34.39
C GLY A 232 -13.33 -23.67 34.83
N ASN A 233 -13.06 -22.49 34.27
CA ASN A 233 -11.73 -21.83 34.32
C ASN A 233 -11.75 -20.40 34.88
N SER A 234 -12.69 -20.04 35.76
CA SER A 234 -12.59 -18.73 36.45
C SER A 234 -11.96 -18.88 37.82
N ASN A 235 -10.71 -18.44 37.94
CA ASN A 235 -10.00 -18.32 39.23
C ASN A 235 -10.57 -17.19 40.11
N TYR A 236 -11.59 -16.47 39.65
CA TYR A 236 -12.13 -15.30 40.32
C TYR A 236 -13.42 -15.63 41.07
N GLN A 237 -13.50 -15.20 42.33
CA GLN A 237 -14.79 -15.01 42.99
C GLN A 237 -15.57 -13.93 42.22
N ASN A 238 -16.72 -14.30 41.65
CA ASN A 238 -17.59 -13.45 40.83
C ASN A 238 -16.96 -12.90 39.52
N PRO A 239 -16.88 -13.71 38.46
CA PRO A 239 -16.29 -13.31 37.17
C PRO A 239 -16.99 -12.15 36.46
N LEU A 240 -18.28 -11.91 36.74
CA LEU A 240 -19.03 -10.81 36.13
C LEU A 240 -18.61 -9.48 36.73
N ASN A 241 -18.56 -9.37 38.06
CA ASN A 241 -18.14 -8.14 38.75
C ASN A 241 -16.72 -7.73 38.36
N ASN A 242 -15.78 -8.68 38.27
CA ASN A 242 -14.43 -8.37 37.82
C ASN A 242 -14.38 -7.89 36.37
N TYR A 243 -15.25 -8.41 35.51
CA TYR A 243 -15.32 -7.93 34.14
C TYR A 243 -15.93 -6.52 34.07
N ILE A 244 -17.00 -6.24 34.81
CA ILE A 244 -17.58 -4.90 34.93
C ILE A 244 -16.55 -3.89 35.43
N ASN A 245 -15.73 -4.26 36.42
CA ASN A 245 -14.63 -3.43 36.90
C ASN A 245 -13.59 -3.12 35.81
N LEU A 246 -13.25 -4.10 34.97
CA LEU A 246 -12.37 -3.89 33.81
C LEU A 246 -13.02 -2.92 32.80
N ILE A 247 -14.31 -3.11 32.49
CA ILE A 247 -15.06 -2.24 31.57
C ILE A 247 -15.07 -0.80 32.07
N ASN A 248 -15.39 -0.58 33.35
CA ASN A 248 -15.38 0.75 33.98
C ASN A 248 -13.99 1.42 33.91
N LYS A 249 -12.92 0.66 34.19
CA LYS A 249 -11.55 1.17 34.09
C LYS A 249 -11.22 1.61 32.65
N ILE A 250 -11.55 0.80 31.66
CA ILE A 250 -11.29 1.13 30.25
C ILE A 250 -12.14 2.31 29.78
N ASN A 251 -13.43 2.35 30.16
CA ASN A 251 -14.32 3.45 29.80
C ASN A 251 -13.85 4.79 30.39
N LYS A 252 -13.35 4.78 31.64
CA LYS A 252 -12.91 5.99 32.35
C LYS A 252 -11.51 6.44 31.97
N HIS A 253 -10.58 5.50 31.75
CA HIS A 253 -9.15 5.79 31.62
C HIS A 253 -8.54 5.40 30.26
N GLY A 254 -9.34 4.80 29.37
CA GLY A 254 -8.85 4.23 28.12
C GLY A 254 -8.22 2.85 28.30
N PHE A 255 -7.80 2.25 27.18
CA PHE A 255 -7.23 0.91 27.16
C PHE A 255 -5.76 0.94 27.63
N ASP A 256 -5.48 0.33 28.77
CA ASP A 256 -4.12 0.30 29.34
C ASP A 256 -3.21 -0.70 28.61
N LEU A 257 -2.25 -0.21 27.83
CA LEU A 257 -1.29 -1.02 27.08
C LEU A 257 -0.23 -1.72 27.94
N ASN A 258 -0.16 -1.51 29.25
CA ASN A 258 0.77 -2.21 30.14
C ASN A 258 0.34 -3.63 30.48
N TYR A 259 -0.92 -3.99 30.19
CA TYR A 259 -1.46 -5.32 30.39
C TYR A 259 -1.65 -6.02 29.02
N PRO A 260 -0.62 -6.72 28.52
CA PRO A 260 -0.68 -7.35 27.21
C PRO A 260 -1.66 -8.53 27.19
N ILE A 261 -2.25 -8.78 26.01
CA ILE A 261 -3.04 -9.98 25.72
C ILE A 261 -2.08 -11.14 25.45
N ILE A 262 -2.34 -12.33 26.00
CA ILE A 262 -1.45 -13.48 25.88
C ILE A 262 -1.87 -14.33 24.68
N VAL A 263 -0.94 -14.56 23.76
CA VAL A 263 -1.16 -15.36 22.55
C VAL A 263 -0.05 -16.38 22.36
N ASN A 264 -0.32 -17.43 21.60
CA ASN A 264 0.72 -18.40 21.21
C ASN A 264 1.53 -17.90 20.00
N GLU A 265 2.45 -18.72 19.51
CA GLU A 265 3.31 -18.41 18.36
C GLU A 265 2.54 -18.17 17.04
N ASN A 266 1.30 -18.70 16.94
CA ASN A 266 0.40 -18.50 15.81
C ASN A 266 -0.49 -17.26 15.95
N LEU A 267 -0.32 -16.48 17.04
CA LEU A 267 -1.20 -15.39 17.46
C LEU A 267 -2.62 -15.84 17.84
N GLU A 268 -2.81 -17.11 18.17
CA GLU A 268 -4.06 -17.61 18.71
C GLU A 268 -4.12 -17.25 20.19
N LEU A 269 -5.31 -16.83 20.65
CA LEU A 269 -5.48 -16.26 21.97
C LEU A 269 -5.39 -17.35 23.06
N VAL A 270 -4.45 -17.19 23.98
CA VAL A 270 -4.27 -18.04 25.17
C VAL A 270 -5.03 -17.43 26.35
N ASP A 271 -4.83 -16.14 26.61
CA ASP A 271 -5.53 -15.40 27.66
C ASP A 271 -5.69 -13.91 27.29
N GLY A 272 -6.64 -13.22 27.92
CA GLY A 272 -6.99 -11.83 27.65
C GLY A 272 -8.23 -11.66 26.76
N ALA A 273 -9.11 -12.67 26.69
CA ALA A 273 -10.35 -12.60 25.89
C ALA A 273 -11.25 -11.42 26.29
N HIS A 274 -11.35 -11.12 27.59
CA HIS A 274 -12.07 -9.96 28.10
C HIS A 274 -11.46 -8.63 27.63
N ARG A 275 -10.13 -8.55 27.62
CA ARG A 275 -9.41 -7.37 27.12
C ARG A 275 -9.55 -7.22 25.62
N LEU A 276 -9.50 -8.31 24.84
CA LEU A 276 -9.72 -8.26 23.41
C LEU A 276 -11.15 -7.82 23.07
N ALA A 277 -12.17 -8.37 23.75
CA ALA A 277 -13.56 -7.93 23.60
C ALA A 277 -13.73 -6.44 23.93
N ALA A 278 -13.10 -5.95 25.00
CA ALA A 278 -13.11 -4.53 25.35
C ALA A 278 -12.39 -3.66 24.31
N ALA A 279 -11.22 -4.10 23.80
CA ALA A 279 -10.52 -3.39 22.74
C ALA A 279 -11.39 -3.23 21.48
N LEU A 280 -12.13 -4.27 21.11
CA LEU A 280 -13.07 -4.24 19.98
C LEU A 280 -14.25 -3.30 20.22
N TYR A 281 -14.82 -3.26 21.43
CA TYR A 281 -15.95 -2.38 21.76
C TYR A 281 -15.55 -0.90 21.82
N PHE A 282 -14.43 -0.59 22.47
CA PHE A 282 -13.95 0.78 22.64
C PHE A 282 -13.11 1.28 21.45
N ASN A 283 -13.16 0.59 20.30
CA ASN A 283 -12.41 0.94 19.08
C ASN A 283 -10.90 1.18 19.33
N CYS A 284 -10.31 0.37 20.21
CA CYS A 284 -8.88 0.40 20.44
C CYS A 284 -8.17 -0.31 19.28
N ASN A 285 -7.64 0.47 18.35
CA ASN A 285 -7.08 -0.05 17.09
C ASN A 285 -5.77 -0.81 17.26
N ILE A 286 -5.06 -0.62 18.37
CA ILE A 286 -3.77 -1.25 18.66
C ILE A 286 -3.77 -1.86 20.06
N ILE A 287 -3.17 -3.04 20.20
CA ILE A 287 -3.03 -3.74 21.47
C ILE A 287 -1.60 -4.26 21.63
N LYS A 288 -1.13 -4.35 22.88
CA LYS A 288 0.08 -5.11 23.20
C LYS A 288 -0.27 -6.57 23.39
N ILE A 289 0.55 -7.45 22.83
CA ILE A 289 0.49 -8.89 23.02
C ILE A 289 1.77 -9.42 23.66
N LYS A 290 1.67 -10.51 24.41
CA LYS A 290 2.82 -11.29 24.91
C LYS A 290 2.75 -12.69 24.32
N ILE A 291 3.84 -13.13 23.73
CA ILE A 291 3.90 -14.43 23.04
C ILE A 291 4.46 -15.50 23.96
N VAL A 292 3.70 -16.56 24.17
CA VAL A 292 4.05 -17.68 25.05
C VAL A 292 4.16 -18.99 24.26
N SER A 293 4.88 -19.95 24.83
CA SER A 293 5.00 -21.30 24.27
C SER A 293 3.83 -22.15 24.73
N ASP A 294 2.66 -21.90 24.17
CA ASP A 294 1.45 -22.70 24.41
C ASP A 294 1.06 -23.43 23.12
N LYS A 295 0.92 -24.76 23.22
CA LYS A 295 0.50 -25.63 22.11
C LYS A 295 -0.98 -26.02 22.21
N ASN A 296 -1.66 -25.64 23.29
CA ASN A 296 -3.06 -25.94 23.50
C ASN A 296 -3.92 -25.18 22.50
N GLN A 297 -4.98 -25.85 22.06
CA GLN A 297 -5.99 -25.27 21.20
C GLN A 297 -7.26 -25.03 22.01
N TYR A 298 -7.63 -23.77 22.17
CA TYR A 298 -8.79 -23.37 22.95
C TYR A 298 -10.05 -23.33 22.07
N LEU A 299 -10.85 -24.39 22.09
CA LEU A 299 -12.02 -24.55 21.21
C LEU A 299 -13.28 -23.88 21.78
N PHE A 300 -13.54 -22.64 21.37
CA PHE A 300 -14.76 -21.89 21.73
C PHE A 300 -15.54 -21.45 20.48
N GLY A 301 -15.52 -22.29 19.45
CA GLY A 301 -16.25 -22.08 18.21
C GLY A 301 -17.75 -22.32 18.35
N LYS A 302 -18.48 -22.13 17.25
CA LYS A 302 -19.93 -22.31 17.19
C LYS A 302 -20.38 -23.70 17.71
N ASN A 303 -19.65 -24.76 17.32
CA ASN A 303 -19.98 -26.14 17.71
C ASN A 303 -19.89 -26.31 19.23
N TRP A 304 -18.88 -25.74 19.88
CA TRP A 304 -18.76 -25.81 21.35
C TRP A 304 -20.00 -25.25 22.05
N PHE A 305 -20.58 -24.15 21.57
CA PHE A 305 -21.83 -23.61 22.12
C PHE A 305 -23.02 -24.54 21.83
N GLN A 306 -23.07 -25.18 20.67
CA GLN A 306 -24.13 -26.15 20.34
C GLN A 306 -24.06 -27.38 21.26
N ASP A 307 -22.86 -27.94 21.42
CA ASP A 307 -22.60 -29.16 22.19
C ASP A 307 -22.82 -28.95 23.70
N ASN A 308 -22.68 -27.71 24.18
CA ASN A 308 -22.92 -27.33 25.57
C ASN A 308 -24.33 -26.76 25.82
N GLY A 309 -25.30 -27.04 24.95
CA GLY A 309 -26.72 -26.79 25.21
C GLY A 309 -27.18 -25.34 25.05
N PHE A 310 -26.41 -24.46 24.40
CA PHE A 310 -26.87 -23.11 24.10
C PHE A 310 -27.98 -23.12 23.02
N LEU A 311 -28.95 -22.23 23.18
CA LEU A 311 -30.13 -22.19 22.32
C LEU A 311 -29.78 -21.74 20.91
N LYS A 312 -30.49 -22.28 19.91
CA LYS A 312 -30.32 -21.87 18.50
C LYS A 312 -30.49 -20.36 18.30
N LYS A 313 -31.38 -19.71 19.07
CA LYS A 313 -31.58 -18.25 19.04
C LYS A 313 -30.32 -17.49 19.51
N GLU A 314 -29.67 -17.96 20.57
CA GLU A 314 -28.45 -17.35 21.12
C GLU A 314 -27.31 -17.49 20.11
N ILE A 315 -27.14 -18.67 19.50
CA ILE A 315 -26.11 -18.89 18.48
C ILE A 315 -26.34 -18.01 17.24
N ARG A 316 -27.61 -17.80 16.82
CA ARG A 316 -27.94 -16.86 15.74
C ARG A 316 -27.54 -15.43 16.11
N GLN A 317 -27.85 -15.01 17.33
CA GLN A 317 -27.49 -13.69 17.86
C GLN A 317 -25.96 -13.50 17.93
N LEU A 318 -25.21 -14.50 18.41
CA LEU A 318 -23.75 -14.46 18.40
C LEU A 318 -23.18 -14.35 16.97
N ASN A 319 -23.78 -15.04 15.99
CA ASN A 319 -23.36 -14.90 14.60
C ASN A 319 -23.65 -13.50 14.04
N PHE A 320 -24.79 -12.92 14.38
CA PHE A 320 -25.13 -11.55 14.01
C PHE A 320 -24.09 -10.56 14.56
N TYR A 321 -23.79 -10.61 15.86
CA TYR A 321 -22.80 -9.73 16.47
C TYR A 321 -21.38 -9.99 15.99
N LYS A 322 -21.01 -11.24 15.69
CA LYS A 322 -19.72 -11.55 15.04
C LYS A 322 -19.58 -10.80 13.72
N ASN A 323 -20.59 -10.82 12.86
CA ASN A 323 -20.54 -10.10 11.58
C ASN A 323 -20.49 -8.59 11.79
N LYS A 324 -21.25 -8.05 12.75
CA LYS A 324 -21.23 -6.63 13.12
C LYS A 324 -19.83 -6.20 13.59
N ILE A 325 -19.23 -6.94 14.51
CA ILE A 325 -17.87 -6.68 15.01
C ILE A 325 -16.85 -6.72 13.86
N PHE A 326 -16.95 -7.68 12.95
CA PHE A 326 -16.05 -7.78 11.80
C PHE A 326 -16.16 -6.57 10.87
N GLN A 327 -17.39 -6.09 10.63
CA GLN A 327 -17.64 -4.89 9.84
C GLN A 327 -17.05 -3.63 10.51
N GLU A 328 -17.34 -3.43 11.79
CA GLU A 328 -16.87 -2.28 12.58
C GLU A 328 -15.34 -2.27 12.73
N ASN A 329 -14.69 -3.44 12.67
CA ASN A 329 -13.24 -3.58 12.76
C ASN A 329 -12.54 -3.75 11.40
N HIS A 330 -13.25 -3.42 10.31
CA HIS A 330 -12.73 -3.38 8.94
C HIS A 330 -12.09 -4.70 8.48
N MET A 331 -12.68 -5.83 8.87
CA MET A 331 -12.17 -7.16 8.52
C MET A 331 -12.52 -7.63 7.10
N PHE A 332 -13.37 -6.90 6.39
CA PHE A 332 -13.72 -7.20 4.99
C PHE A 332 -12.78 -6.46 4.05
N PHE A 333 -12.20 -7.20 3.11
CA PHE A 333 -11.32 -6.65 2.10
C PHE A 333 -12.14 -5.95 1.04
N GLU A 334 -11.77 -4.70 0.79
CA GLU A 334 -12.42 -3.83 -0.18
C GLU A 334 -11.73 -3.97 -1.54
N ILE A 335 -12.51 -4.34 -2.54
CA ILE A 335 -12.15 -4.45 -3.95
C ILE A 335 -12.77 -3.27 -4.69
N ILE A 336 -12.01 -2.68 -5.60
CA ILE A 336 -12.48 -1.66 -6.54
C ILE A 336 -12.19 -2.17 -7.94
N LEU A 337 -13.25 -2.36 -8.72
CA LEU A 337 -13.15 -2.59 -10.15
C LEU A 337 -13.19 -1.23 -10.87
N TRP A 338 -12.22 -1.03 -11.75
CA TRP A 338 -11.99 0.26 -12.41
C TRP A 338 -12.82 0.42 -13.69
N PRO A 339 -12.98 1.66 -14.22
CA PRO A 339 -13.76 1.93 -15.42
C PRO A 339 -13.49 1.04 -16.64
N PRO A 340 -12.24 0.67 -16.96
CA PRO A 340 -11.97 -0.13 -18.16
C PRO A 340 -12.60 -1.52 -18.17
N VAL A 341 -13.08 -2.02 -17.03
CA VAL A 341 -13.76 -3.31 -16.90
C VAL A 341 -15.23 -3.18 -16.49
N ALA A 342 -15.86 -2.01 -16.66
CA ALA A 342 -17.25 -1.76 -16.30
C ALA A 342 -18.22 -2.83 -16.86
N ASP A 343 -18.08 -3.15 -18.14
CA ASP A 343 -18.90 -4.17 -18.83
C ASP A 343 -18.67 -5.59 -18.29
N LEU A 344 -17.56 -5.82 -17.60
CA LEU A 344 -17.15 -7.12 -17.05
C LEU A 344 -17.35 -7.22 -15.55
N PHE A 345 -17.92 -6.20 -14.89
CA PHE A 345 -18.04 -6.19 -13.43
C PHE A 345 -18.74 -7.42 -12.86
N SER A 346 -19.87 -7.83 -13.44
CA SER A 346 -20.62 -8.99 -12.97
C SER A 346 -19.87 -10.30 -13.19
N GLN A 347 -19.10 -10.41 -14.27
CA GLN A 347 -18.29 -11.59 -14.54
C GLN A 347 -17.11 -11.70 -13.56
N ILE A 348 -16.42 -10.58 -13.30
CA ILE A 348 -15.32 -10.50 -12.34
C ILE A 348 -15.84 -10.79 -10.92
N GLU A 349 -16.99 -10.24 -10.54
CA GLU A 349 -17.63 -10.52 -9.26
C GLU A 349 -18.00 -12.00 -9.12
N SER A 350 -18.52 -12.63 -10.16
CA SER A 350 -18.79 -14.07 -10.19
C SER A 350 -17.53 -14.89 -9.93
N ASP A 351 -16.42 -14.57 -10.60
CA ASP A 351 -15.13 -15.22 -10.37
C ASP A 351 -14.64 -15.05 -8.93
N ILE A 352 -14.77 -13.84 -8.36
CA ILE A 352 -14.39 -13.58 -6.97
C ILE A 352 -15.28 -14.39 -6.01
N SER A 353 -16.59 -14.43 -6.28
CA SER A 353 -17.59 -15.14 -5.46
C SER A 353 -17.38 -16.66 -5.42
N SER A 354 -16.78 -17.21 -6.48
CA SER A 354 -16.41 -18.64 -6.54
C SER A 354 -15.31 -19.02 -5.53
N GLN A 355 -14.50 -18.04 -5.11
CA GLN A 355 -13.38 -18.26 -4.18
C GLN A 355 -13.66 -17.72 -2.77
N TYR A 356 -14.37 -16.60 -2.68
CA TYR A 356 -14.57 -15.87 -1.43
C TYR A 356 -16.02 -15.43 -1.26
N LYS A 357 -16.45 -15.33 -0.01
CA LYS A 357 -17.78 -14.82 0.31
C LYS A 357 -17.85 -13.33 0.02
N VAL A 358 -18.70 -12.93 -0.92
CA VAL A 358 -19.09 -11.53 -1.14
C VAL A 358 -20.05 -11.10 -0.02
N ILE A 359 -19.75 -9.96 0.61
CA ILE A 359 -20.55 -9.36 1.69
C ILE A 359 -21.46 -8.28 1.12
N SER A 360 -20.94 -7.45 0.23
CA SER A 360 -21.69 -6.42 -0.48
C SER A 360 -21.02 -6.09 -1.81
N SER A 361 -21.79 -5.57 -2.75
CA SER A 361 -21.34 -5.11 -4.06
C SER A 361 -22.18 -3.90 -4.45
N MET A 362 -21.53 -2.80 -4.83
CA MET A 362 -22.21 -1.56 -5.22
C MET A 362 -21.47 -0.90 -6.38
N THR A 363 -22.23 -0.48 -7.39
CA THR A 363 -21.70 0.27 -8.54
C THR A 363 -21.96 1.76 -8.33
N TYR A 364 -20.94 2.57 -8.59
CA TYR A 364 -20.97 4.02 -8.50
C TYR A 364 -20.67 4.56 -9.89
N THR A 365 -21.59 5.36 -10.43
CA THR A 365 -21.45 6.03 -11.72
C THR A 365 -21.16 7.51 -11.50
N ASP A 366 -20.65 8.19 -12.53
CA ASP A 366 -20.51 9.66 -12.55
C ASP A 366 -19.74 10.25 -11.36
N ILE A 367 -18.69 9.56 -10.90
CA ILE A 367 -17.88 10.01 -9.75
C ILE A 367 -17.28 11.39 -10.05
N LYS A 368 -17.75 12.40 -9.33
CA LYS A 368 -17.22 13.77 -9.40
C LYS A 368 -15.76 13.79 -8.94
N ASN A 369 -14.93 14.54 -9.65
CA ASN A 369 -13.49 14.64 -9.38
C ASN A 369 -12.79 13.27 -9.33
N PHE A 370 -13.08 12.39 -10.30
CA PHE A 370 -12.51 11.04 -10.39
C PHE A 370 -10.99 10.98 -10.18
N ASP A 371 -10.23 11.94 -10.71
CA ASP A 371 -8.78 12.06 -10.50
C ASP A 371 -8.39 12.19 -9.02
N LEU A 372 -9.13 12.99 -8.24
CA LEU A 372 -8.90 13.14 -6.81
C LEU A 372 -9.32 11.87 -6.07
N PHE A 373 -10.44 11.26 -6.43
CA PHE A 373 -10.90 9.99 -5.86
C PHE A 373 -9.84 8.87 -6.00
N VAL A 374 -9.30 8.68 -7.20
CA VAL A 374 -8.24 7.67 -7.45
C VAL A 374 -6.96 8.01 -6.68
N LYS A 375 -6.53 9.29 -6.66
CA LYS A 375 -5.35 9.71 -5.88
C LYS A 375 -5.53 9.44 -4.38
N SER A 376 -6.71 9.72 -3.86
CA SER A 376 -7.05 9.46 -2.46
C SER A 376 -6.98 7.97 -2.14
N ILE A 377 -7.44 7.08 -3.01
CA ILE A 377 -7.29 5.61 -2.82
C ILE A 377 -5.81 5.22 -2.64
N TYR A 378 -4.92 5.77 -3.46
CA TYR A 378 -3.49 5.44 -3.44
C TYR A 378 -2.67 6.23 -2.41
N GLN A 379 -3.26 7.15 -1.65
CA GLN A 379 -2.54 8.00 -0.69
C GLN A 379 -1.80 7.22 0.41
N ILE A 380 -2.33 6.06 0.79
CA ILE A 380 -1.76 5.19 1.83
C ILE A 380 -0.90 4.04 1.27
N ASP A 381 -0.84 3.92 -0.07
CA ASP A 381 0.01 2.96 -0.78
C ASP A 381 1.41 3.53 -1.03
N ASP A 382 2.41 2.65 -1.16
CA ASP A 382 3.77 3.09 -1.56
C ASP A 382 3.90 3.26 -3.09
N ILE A 383 2.79 3.48 -3.80
CA ILE A 383 2.85 3.62 -5.24
C ILE A 383 3.42 5.01 -5.60
N LYS A 384 4.27 5.05 -6.62
CA LYS A 384 4.83 6.32 -7.08
C LYS A 384 3.79 7.13 -7.86
N ASP A 385 3.83 8.45 -7.70
CA ASP A 385 2.91 9.40 -8.34
C ASP A 385 2.80 9.21 -9.85
N TRP A 386 3.93 8.97 -10.53
CA TRP A 386 3.95 8.77 -11.98
C TRP A 386 3.14 7.53 -12.41
N LYS A 387 3.14 6.47 -11.59
CA LYS A 387 2.34 5.26 -11.87
C LYS A 387 0.85 5.54 -11.71
N VAL A 388 0.48 6.31 -10.69
CA VAL A 388 -0.92 6.76 -10.49
C VAL A 388 -1.37 7.63 -11.66
N LYS A 389 -0.52 8.57 -12.10
CA LYS A 389 -0.81 9.43 -13.25
C LYS A 389 -1.07 8.62 -14.52
N LEU A 390 -0.23 7.64 -14.82
CA LEU A 390 -0.45 6.81 -16.00
C LEU A 390 -1.72 5.94 -15.90
N LYS A 391 -2.11 5.48 -14.70
CA LYS A 391 -3.41 4.82 -14.50
C LYS A 391 -4.56 5.78 -14.81
N LEU A 392 -4.51 7.00 -14.29
CA LEU A 392 -5.51 8.03 -14.58
C LEU A 392 -5.62 8.30 -16.08
N ASP A 393 -4.48 8.54 -16.74
CA ASP A 393 -4.44 8.79 -18.18
C ASP A 393 -5.04 7.63 -18.99
N ALA A 394 -4.79 6.38 -18.58
CA ALA A 394 -5.38 5.20 -19.21
C ALA A 394 -6.90 5.05 -18.97
N MET A 395 -7.40 5.55 -17.84
CA MET A 395 -8.82 5.49 -17.47
C MET A 395 -9.66 6.66 -18.01
N LYS A 396 -9.05 7.79 -18.39
CA LYS A 396 -9.74 9.02 -18.86
C LYS A 396 -10.71 8.84 -20.03
N LYS A 397 -10.50 7.83 -20.86
CA LYS A 397 -11.33 7.55 -22.04
C LYS A 397 -12.59 6.72 -21.74
N TYR A 398 -12.79 6.34 -20.48
CA TYR A 398 -13.94 5.57 -20.01
C TYR A 398 -14.78 6.43 -19.08
N ASP A 399 -16.09 6.18 -19.04
CA ASP A 399 -16.96 6.82 -18.06
C ASP A 399 -16.50 6.48 -16.63
N PRO A 400 -16.52 7.44 -15.67
CA PRO A 400 -15.97 7.27 -14.33
C PRO A 400 -16.84 6.39 -13.43
N THR A 401 -17.07 5.16 -13.88
CA THR A 401 -17.89 4.13 -13.26
C THR A 401 -16.99 3.11 -12.58
N VAL A 402 -17.23 2.85 -11.29
CA VAL A 402 -16.48 1.87 -10.51
C VAL A 402 -17.43 0.94 -9.78
N ARG A 403 -16.98 -0.28 -9.50
CA ARG A 403 -17.70 -1.18 -8.58
C ARG A 403 -16.86 -1.45 -7.35
N LYS A 404 -17.45 -1.18 -6.18
CA LYS A 404 -16.90 -1.57 -4.88
C LYS A 404 -17.48 -2.91 -4.49
N ILE A 405 -16.62 -3.88 -4.17
CA ILE A 405 -17.03 -5.19 -3.66
C ILE A 405 -16.33 -5.41 -2.31
N SER A 406 -17.10 -5.70 -1.26
CA SER A 406 -16.54 -6.09 0.03
C SER A 406 -16.57 -7.61 0.14
N ILE A 407 -15.41 -8.23 0.36
CA ILE A 407 -15.28 -9.68 0.50
C ILE A 407 -14.74 -10.08 1.85
N TYR A 408 -15.14 -11.27 2.28
CA TYR A 408 -14.65 -11.86 3.52
C TYR A 408 -13.68 -13.00 3.23
N ILE A 409 -12.44 -12.83 3.69
CA ILE A 409 -11.37 -13.81 3.54
C ILE A 409 -11.06 -14.45 4.89
N LYS A 410 -11.35 -15.75 4.98
CA LYS A 410 -10.95 -16.58 6.12
C LYS A 410 -9.42 -16.71 6.15
N LYS A 411 -8.80 -16.45 7.30
CA LYS A 411 -7.34 -16.52 7.52
C LYS A 411 -6.57 -15.82 6.37
N PRO A 412 -6.53 -14.49 6.30
CA PRO A 412 -5.94 -13.76 5.17
C PRO A 412 -4.43 -13.98 4.96
N ASP A 413 -3.73 -14.59 5.92
CA ASP A 413 -2.30 -14.92 5.84
C ASP A 413 -1.42 -13.71 5.50
N PHE A 414 -1.09 -12.94 6.53
CA PHE A 414 -0.26 -11.76 6.39
C PHE A 414 1.25 -12.09 6.35
N ARG A 415 1.97 -11.30 5.54
CA ARG A 415 3.44 -11.22 5.53
C ARG A 415 3.90 -9.77 5.59
N TYR A 416 5.15 -9.56 5.99
CA TYR A 416 5.76 -8.24 5.88
C TYR A 416 6.24 -7.98 4.45
N LYS A 417 5.89 -6.81 3.91
CA LYS A 417 6.40 -6.32 2.63
C LYS A 417 7.84 -5.82 2.85
N GLN A 418 8.80 -6.33 2.08
CA GLN A 418 10.22 -6.03 2.28
C GLN A 418 10.56 -4.54 2.10
N SER A 419 9.80 -3.83 1.25
CA SER A 419 10.11 -2.44 0.90
C SER A 419 9.79 -1.44 2.00
N ASN A 420 8.73 -1.67 2.80
CA ASN A 420 8.21 -0.70 3.76
C ASN A 420 7.82 -1.30 5.12
N GLY A 421 7.91 -2.62 5.30
CA GLY A 421 7.53 -3.29 6.54
C GLY A 421 6.02 -3.30 6.83
N LYS A 422 5.14 -2.96 5.87
CA LYS A 422 3.69 -3.09 6.07
C LYS A 422 3.25 -4.56 5.93
N LEU A 423 2.19 -4.92 6.66
CA LEU A 423 1.54 -6.22 6.50
C LEU A 423 0.73 -6.23 5.21
N ILE A 424 0.83 -7.32 4.46
CA ILE A 424 0.04 -7.56 3.24
C ILE A 424 -0.48 -9.00 3.22
N SER A 425 -1.73 -9.17 2.82
CA SER A 425 -2.42 -10.46 2.71
C SER A 425 -1.97 -11.21 1.46
N THR A 426 -1.39 -12.41 1.63
CA THR A 426 -0.91 -13.22 0.49
C THR A 426 -2.05 -13.74 -0.36
N LYS A 427 -3.21 -14.04 0.25
CA LYS A 427 -4.43 -14.44 -0.48
C LYS A 427 -4.95 -13.33 -1.38
N ILE A 428 -4.87 -12.08 -0.92
CA ILE A 428 -5.22 -10.92 -1.75
C ILE A 428 -4.23 -10.74 -2.90
N GLU A 429 -2.93 -10.90 -2.67
CA GLU A 429 -1.93 -10.84 -3.75
C GLU A 429 -2.21 -11.89 -4.84
N LEU A 430 -2.59 -13.10 -4.43
CA LEU A 430 -2.99 -14.17 -5.36
C LEU A 430 -4.26 -13.80 -6.15
N LEU A 431 -5.31 -13.37 -5.46
CA LEU A 431 -6.58 -12.98 -6.10
C LEU A 431 -6.37 -11.84 -7.10
N LYS A 432 -5.63 -10.79 -6.73
CA LYS A 432 -5.28 -9.69 -7.65
C LYS A 432 -4.63 -10.24 -8.92
N ARG A 433 -3.64 -11.12 -8.77
CA ARG A 433 -2.89 -11.69 -9.88
C ARG A 433 -3.77 -12.54 -10.80
N GLU A 434 -4.63 -13.37 -10.23
CA GLU A 434 -5.55 -14.22 -10.99
C GLU A 434 -6.52 -13.42 -11.84
N ILE A 435 -7.20 -12.43 -11.25
CA ILE A 435 -8.12 -11.54 -11.96
C ILE A 435 -7.36 -10.76 -13.04
N ARG A 436 -6.22 -10.14 -12.73
CA ARG A 436 -5.42 -9.40 -13.72
C ARG A 436 -4.98 -10.28 -14.88
N ASN A 437 -4.51 -11.50 -14.60
CA ASN A 437 -4.08 -12.42 -15.66
C ASN A 437 -5.24 -12.85 -16.56
N LYS A 438 -6.40 -13.12 -15.99
CA LYS A 438 -7.59 -13.54 -16.74
C LYS A 438 -8.12 -12.42 -17.65
N TYR A 439 -8.22 -11.20 -17.14
CA TYR A 439 -8.90 -10.10 -17.83
C TYR A 439 -7.97 -9.16 -18.61
N SER A 440 -6.64 -9.19 -18.37
CA SER A 440 -5.66 -8.33 -19.07
C SER A 440 -5.70 -8.42 -20.59
N LYS A 441 -5.99 -9.61 -21.14
CA LYS A 441 -6.03 -9.83 -22.60
C LYS A 441 -7.25 -9.21 -23.28
N ILE A 442 -8.29 -8.90 -22.49
CA ILE A 442 -9.56 -8.35 -22.98
C ILE A 442 -9.46 -6.83 -23.05
N ILE A 443 -8.66 -6.21 -22.18
CA ILE A 443 -8.51 -4.76 -22.12
C ILE A 443 -7.50 -4.27 -23.15
N LEU A 444 -7.98 -3.50 -24.13
CA LEU A 444 -7.15 -2.87 -25.14
C LEU A 444 -6.12 -1.94 -24.46
N ASN A 445 -4.84 -2.16 -24.77
CA ASN A 445 -3.71 -1.47 -24.16
C ASN A 445 -3.68 -1.61 -22.62
N TYR A 446 -4.01 -2.82 -22.12
CA TYR A 446 -3.94 -3.13 -20.69
C TYR A 446 -2.62 -2.69 -20.06
N PHE A 447 -2.74 -1.87 -19.02
CA PHE A 447 -1.60 -1.20 -18.41
C PHE A 447 -1.79 -0.96 -16.91
N HIS A 448 -0.71 -1.03 -16.12
CA HIS A 448 -0.62 -0.74 -14.68
C HIS A 448 -1.87 -1.04 -13.85
N ASP A 449 -2.44 -2.24 -13.99
CA ASP A 449 -3.55 -2.72 -13.19
C ASP A 449 -4.75 -1.75 -13.14
N ILE A 450 -5.22 -1.31 -14.31
CA ILE A 450 -6.48 -0.57 -14.50
C ILE A 450 -7.72 -1.49 -14.53
N ILE A 451 -7.62 -2.70 -13.99
CA ILE A 451 -8.71 -3.69 -13.87
C ILE A 451 -9.25 -3.67 -12.43
N ILE A 452 -8.36 -3.90 -11.48
CA ILE A 452 -8.72 -4.16 -10.09
C ILE A 452 -7.70 -3.58 -9.12
N HIS A 453 -8.22 -2.87 -8.13
CA HIS A 453 -7.55 -2.55 -6.89
C HIS A 453 -8.16 -3.37 -5.76
N ILE A 454 -7.34 -3.88 -4.86
CA ILE A 454 -7.82 -4.51 -3.63
C ILE A 454 -6.95 -4.00 -2.48
N SER A 455 -7.57 -3.71 -1.36
CA SER A 455 -6.88 -3.41 -0.11
C SER A 455 -5.93 -4.54 0.31
N ASP A 456 -4.71 -4.20 0.71
CA ASP A 456 -3.70 -5.20 1.10
C ASP A 456 -3.80 -5.65 2.56
N ASN A 457 -4.41 -4.83 3.42
CA ASN A 457 -4.52 -5.02 4.85
C ASN A 457 -5.70 -4.23 5.44
N PHE A 458 -5.93 -4.39 6.74
CA PHE A 458 -7.08 -3.80 7.40
C PHE A 458 -7.01 -2.26 7.54
N GLU A 459 -5.82 -1.65 7.58
CA GLU A 459 -5.66 -0.19 7.51
C GLU A 459 -6.16 0.33 6.16
N HIS A 460 -5.83 -0.39 5.08
CA HIS A 460 -6.31 -0.08 3.74
C HIS A 460 -7.83 -0.29 3.63
N ASN A 461 -8.39 -1.34 4.24
CA ASN A 461 -9.84 -1.53 4.31
C ASN A 461 -10.54 -0.32 4.96
N PHE A 462 -10.01 0.14 6.11
CA PHE A 462 -10.54 1.32 6.81
C PHE A 462 -10.55 2.55 5.91
N HIS A 463 -9.41 2.85 5.26
CA HIS A 463 -9.26 4.00 4.37
C HIS A 463 -10.26 3.98 3.21
N ILE A 464 -10.36 2.86 2.48
CA ILE A 464 -11.33 2.73 1.38
C ILE A 464 -12.77 2.84 1.91
N SER A 465 -13.08 2.19 3.04
CA SER A 465 -14.43 2.23 3.61
C SER A 465 -14.88 3.64 3.98
N LYS A 466 -13.95 4.50 4.42
CA LYS A 466 -14.22 5.92 4.72
C LYS A 466 -14.42 6.72 3.45
N LEU A 467 -13.52 6.55 2.48
CA LEU A 467 -13.56 7.27 1.21
C LEU A 467 -14.89 7.09 0.46
N PHE A 468 -15.46 5.89 0.44
CA PHE A 468 -16.73 5.60 -0.21
C PHE A 468 -17.98 6.04 0.57
N LYS A 469 -17.85 6.59 1.79
CA LYS A 469 -18.99 7.25 2.47
C LYS A 469 -19.28 8.64 1.90
N ASP A 470 -18.28 9.24 1.26
CA ASP A 470 -18.30 10.61 0.77
C ASP A 470 -18.42 10.68 -0.77
N VAL A 471 -18.65 9.54 -1.43
CA VAL A 471 -18.87 9.36 -2.88
C VAL A 471 -20.34 9.12 -3.13
#